data_AF-A0A8T0UCL1-F1
#
_entry.id   AF-A0A8T0UCL1-F1
#
_cell.length_a   1.000
_cell.length_b   1.000
_cell.length_c   1.000
_cell.angle_alpha   90.00
_cell.angle_beta   90.00
_cell.angle_gamma   90.00
#
_symmetry.space_group_name_H-M   'P 1'
#
loop_
_entity.id
_entity.type
_entity.pdbx_description
1 polymer ?
#
loop_
_entity_poly.entity_id
_entity_poly.type
_entity_poly.pdbx_seq_one_letter_code
_entity_poly.pdbx_strand_id
1 'polypeptide(L)'
;MGGVPWKRVELVALVLYALGFYLVVIRRSLRLSHDYSGRLYGLRAGSLAGHLNDLSDAQWRNFRGNLPILTVVMGAFLIVVNTLRYCYVLKGRGTALMWLILSLSYLYYLHGACVVFILLISLINYSIVKLFANYKYCISLIWSFNLSVLILNRVYEGYSFSSFRENLAFLDNYRGTFRWHICFNFVVLRMISFGCDYCWTIHSSHFDHKKHMQRCQVCYSGKTCYFALQERGLNVDRYTFLMYLCYLTYAPLYIAGPIVGYNAFAAQLEVPQKNYSFTQISWYGLRWILSFLLMEGMTHCFHYNSFVVSRLWQKLSPFEVFIISYGVLNFMWLKFFLIWRYFRFWSLVGGVETPENMPRCINNCHDLESFWKSWHASFNRWLVRYLYIPLGGSRRKLLSIWVIFTFVAVWHDLEWKLVSWAWLTCLFFVPEILVKSLSNKFQASSSLGMLVHREFKAIAGAVTISCLMVANLVGYVVGPSGIKVLISKMAGKEALPALAFIFTTFYVGVKLMFHISEASSSQG
;
A
#
# COMPACT_ATOMS: atom_id res chain seq x y z
N MET A 1 2.60 36.95 20.71
CA MET A 1 2.74 35.96 21.81
C MET A 1 1.49 36.02 22.67
N GLY A 2 0.72 34.93 22.75
CA GLY A 2 -0.56 34.90 23.47
C GLY A 2 -1.40 33.68 23.09
N GLY A 3 -0.81 32.49 23.11
CA GLY A 3 -1.53 31.24 22.85
C GLY A 3 -2.47 30.96 24.01
N VAL A 4 -3.78 30.97 23.73
CA VAL A 4 -4.86 30.91 24.72
C VAL A 4 -4.68 29.73 25.69
N PRO A 5 -4.75 29.95 27.03
CA PRO A 5 -4.53 28.91 28.06
C PRO A 5 -5.30 27.61 27.82
N TRP A 6 -6.52 27.69 27.29
CA TRP A 6 -7.39 26.53 27.10
C TRP A 6 -6.85 25.50 26.10
N LYS A 7 -6.15 25.90 25.03
CA LYS A 7 -5.58 24.94 24.05
C LYS A 7 -4.49 24.08 24.68
N ARG A 8 -3.69 24.66 25.58
CA ARG A 8 -2.67 23.92 26.34
C ARG A 8 -3.32 22.97 27.34
N VAL A 9 -4.33 23.42 28.07
CA VAL A 9 -5.09 22.58 29.01
C VAL A 9 -5.76 21.41 28.27
N GLU A 10 -6.40 21.69 27.13
CA GLU A 10 -7.00 20.67 26.27
C GLU A 10 -5.95 19.66 25.80
N LEU A 11 -4.81 20.11 25.26
CA LEU A 11 -3.75 19.22 24.79
C LEU A 11 -3.24 18.30 25.92
N VAL A 12 -3.01 18.85 27.12
CA VAL A 12 -2.58 18.06 28.29
C VAL A 12 -3.64 17.01 28.65
N ALA A 13 -4.92 17.38 28.71
CA ALA A 13 -6.01 16.44 29.00
C ALA A 13 -6.11 15.32 27.95
N LEU A 14 -6.00 15.66 26.66
CA LEU A 14 -6.03 14.69 25.57
C LEU A 14 -4.82 13.74 25.62
N VAL A 15 -3.62 14.24 25.95
CA VAL A 15 -2.42 13.41 26.09
C VAL A 15 -2.54 12.47 27.29
N LEU A 16 -3.02 12.96 28.44
CA LEU A 16 -3.25 12.12 29.62
C LEU A 16 -4.29 11.02 29.33
N TYR A 17 -5.37 11.35 28.62
CA TYR A 17 -6.34 10.35 28.17
C TYR A 17 -5.68 9.30 27.27
N ALA A 18 -4.89 9.73 26.26
CA ALA A 18 -4.23 8.81 25.35
C ALA A 18 -3.23 7.88 26.06
N LEU A 19 -2.48 8.38 27.04
CA LEU A 19 -1.60 7.57 27.89
C LEU A 19 -2.41 6.53 28.69
N GLY A 20 -3.51 6.95 29.33
CA GLY A 20 -4.42 6.04 30.03
C GLY A 20 -5.01 4.96 29.12
N PHE A 21 -5.45 5.35 27.92
CA PHE A 21 -5.94 4.44 26.89
C PHE A 21 -4.89 3.38 26.54
N TYR A 22 -3.67 3.78 26.18
CA TYR A 22 -2.62 2.82 25.81
C TYR A 22 -2.23 1.91 26.97
N LEU A 23 -2.16 2.41 28.20
CA LEU A 23 -1.91 1.60 29.39
C LEU A 23 -2.98 0.51 29.57
N VAL A 24 -4.26 0.88 29.47
CA VAL A 24 -5.38 -0.06 29.59
C VAL A 24 -5.34 -1.10 28.46
N VAL A 25 -5.18 -0.66 27.21
CA VAL A 25 -5.16 -1.54 26.03
C VAL A 25 -3.97 -2.50 26.09
N ILE A 26 -2.76 -2.01 26.40
CA ILE A 26 -1.56 -2.86 26.51
C ILE A 26 -1.74 -3.89 27.62
N ARG A 27 -2.17 -3.46 28.82
CA ARG A 27 -2.35 -4.36 29.97
C ARG A 27 -3.40 -5.43 29.68
N ARG A 28 -4.52 -5.07 29.05
CA ARG A 28 -5.57 -6.04 28.69
C ARG A 28 -5.10 -6.98 27.57
N SER A 29 -4.34 -6.48 26.60
CA SER A 29 -3.81 -7.29 25.49
C SER A 29 -2.79 -8.34 25.97
N LEU A 30 -1.92 -7.96 26.90
CA LEU A 30 -0.98 -8.89 27.54
C LEU A 30 -1.73 -9.99 28.31
N ARG A 31 -2.72 -9.60 29.13
CA ARG A 31 -3.56 -10.56 29.87
C ARG A 31 -4.28 -11.53 28.93
N LEU A 32 -4.93 -11.02 27.88
CA LEU A 32 -5.59 -11.85 26.86
C LEU A 32 -4.62 -12.84 26.21
N SER A 33 -3.43 -12.36 25.82
CA SER A 33 -2.43 -13.21 25.15
C SER A 33 -1.89 -14.30 26.07
N HIS A 34 -1.71 -13.99 27.35
CA HIS A 34 -1.32 -14.95 28.39
C HIS A 34 -2.41 -15.99 28.65
N ASP A 35 -3.63 -15.55 28.99
CA ASP A 35 -4.73 -16.42 29.45
C ASP A 35 -5.22 -17.38 28.36
N TYR A 36 -5.08 -17.01 27.09
CA TYR A 36 -5.50 -17.82 25.95
C TYR A 36 -4.36 -18.50 25.20
N SER A 37 -3.10 -18.31 25.59
CA SER A 37 -1.91 -18.84 24.90
C SER A 37 -2.03 -20.34 24.54
N GLY A 38 -2.49 -21.18 25.46
CA GLY A 38 -2.68 -22.62 25.24
C GLY A 38 -3.89 -23.02 24.37
N ARG A 39 -4.74 -22.07 23.96
CA ARG A 39 -5.95 -22.31 23.16
C ARG A 39 -5.88 -21.67 21.76
N LEU A 40 -4.83 -20.90 21.50
CA LEU A 40 -4.66 -20.13 20.28
C LEU A 40 -3.95 -20.96 19.21
N TYR A 41 -4.57 -21.08 18.04
CA TYR A 41 -3.96 -21.65 16.85
C TYR A 41 -3.03 -20.65 16.17
N GLY A 42 -1.98 -21.16 15.55
CA GLY A 42 -1.06 -20.39 14.71
C GLY A 42 0.14 -19.77 15.45
N LEU A 43 0.18 -19.89 16.78
CA LEU A 43 1.36 -19.62 17.59
C LEU A 43 2.49 -20.61 17.24
N ARG A 44 3.72 -20.12 17.17
CA ARG A 44 4.92 -20.92 16.84
C ARG A 44 6.11 -20.49 17.71
N ALA A 45 7.15 -21.31 17.76
CA ALA A 45 8.43 -20.91 18.33
C ALA A 45 8.96 -19.66 17.61
N GLY A 46 9.29 -18.62 18.36
CA GLY A 46 9.79 -17.36 17.83
C GLY A 46 11.30 -17.19 17.93
N SER A 47 11.75 -15.94 17.81
CA SER A 47 13.15 -15.55 17.97
C SER A 47 13.58 -15.53 19.43
N LEU A 48 12.64 -15.34 20.36
CA LEU A 48 12.88 -15.42 21.81
C LEU A 48 12.69 -16.85 22.31
N ALA A 49 13.75 -17.43 22.89
CA ALA A 49 13.71 -18.78 23.45
C ALA A 49 12.63 -18.90 24.54
N GLY A 50 11.90 -20.01 24.52
CA GLY A 50 10.82 -20.29 25.47
C GLY A 50 9.53 -19.48 25.28
N HIS A 51 9.48 -18.55 24.32
CA HIS A 51 8.30 -17.72 24.09
C HIS A 51 7.65 -18.02 22.73
N LEU A 52 6.32 -18.16 22.75
CA LEU A 52 5.53 -18.27 21.53
C LEU A 52 5.49 -16.92 20.79
N ASN A 53 5.30 -16.99 19.49
CA ASN A 53 5.22 -15.85 18.59
C ASN A 53 3.98 -16.00 17.70
N ASP A 54 3.20 -14.92 17.57
CA ASP A 54 2.05 -14.84 16.68
C ASP A 54 2.48 -14.74 15.21
N LEU A 55 2.75 -15.90 14.63
CA LEU A 55 3.03 -16.08 13.21
C LEU A 55 1.80 -16.56 12.45
N SER A 56 0.59 -16.21 12.89
CA SER A 56 -0.66 -16.64 12.26
C SER A 56 -0.88 -16.05 10.86
N ASP A 57 -0.45 -14.80 10.63
CA ASP A 57 -0.52 -14.17 9.31
C ASP A 57 0.47 -14.81 8.33
N ALA A 58 -0.05 -15.47 7.29
CA ALA A 58 0.75 -16.22 6.34
C ALA A 58 1.72 -15.34 5.52
N GLN A 59 1.32 -14.11 5.19
CA GLN A 59 2.15 -13.21 4.40
C GLN A 59 3.34 -12.70 5.20
N TRP A 60 3.13 -12.29 6.45
CA TRP A 60 4.17 -11.90 7.38
C TRP A 60 5.11 -13.07 7.67
N ARG A 61 4.55 -14.25 8.00
CA ARG A 61 5.34 -15.46 8.26
C ARG A 61 6.23 -15.83 7.09
N ASN A 62 5.70 -15.79 5.86
CA ASN A 62 6.47 -16.10 4.64
C ASN A 62 7.54 -15.04 4.37
N PHE A 63 7.23 -13.75 4.52
CA PHE A 63 8.21 -12.67 4.35
C PHE A 63 9.35 -12.78 5.37
N ARG A 64 9.01 -12.91 6.65
CA ARG A 64 9.96 -13.06 7.75
C ARG A 64 10.87 -14.29 7.56
N GLY A 65 10.30 -15.44 7.20
CA GLY A 65 11.05 -16.68 7.00
C GLY A 65 12.01 -16.63 5.81
N ASN A 66 11.64 -15.94 4.73
CA ASN A 66 12.49 -15.80 3.53
C ASN A 66 13.40 -14.57 3.56
N LEU A 67 13.33 -13.73 4.60
CA LEU A 67 14.07 -12.47 4.69
C LEU A 67 15.59 -12.64 4.50
N PRO A 68 16.28 -13.66 5.08
CA PRO A 68 17.71 -13.85 4.85
C PRO A 68 18.03 -14.13 3.37
N ILE A 69 17.30 -15.06 2.76
CA ILE A 69 17.48 -15.44 1.34
C ILE A 69 17.23 -14.21 0.45
N LEU A 70 16.14 -13.49 0.70
CA LEU A 70 15.78 -12.30 -0.05
C LEU A 70 16.86 -11.21 0.06
N THR A 71 17.45 -11.04 1.24
CA THR A 71 18.52 -10.06 1.49
C THR A 71 19.80 -10.41 0.75
N VAL A 72 20.19 -11.70 0.77
CA VAL A 72 21.36 -12.18 0.03
C VAL A 72 21.15 -12.01 -1.47
N VAL A 73 19.99 -12.41 -2.00
CA VAL A 73 19.69 -12.32 -3.43
C VAL A 73 19.66 -10.87 -3.91
N MET A 74 19.00 -9.96 -3.18
CA MET A 74 18.95 -8.54 -3.53
C MET A 74 20.32 -7.86 -3.41
N GLY A 75 21.08 -8.22 -2.38
CA GLY A 75 22.47 -7.77 -2.20
C GLY A 75 23.35 -8.19 -3.36
N ALA A 76 23.35 -9.49 -3.71
CA ALA A 76 24.12 -10.02 -4.82
C ALA A 76 23.71 -9.37 -6.15
N PHE A 77 22.40 -9.25 -6.42
CA PHE A 77 21.88 -8.58 -7.60
C PHE A 77 22.45 -7.16 -7.75
N LEU A 78 22.41 -6.34 -6.69
CA LEU A 78 22.88 -4.96 -6.76
C LEU A 78 24.39 -4.83 -6.76
N ILE A 79 25.13 -5.69 -6.06
CA ILE A 79 26.59 -5.71 -6.10
C ILE A 79 27.05 -5.98 -7.53
N VAL A 80 26.53 -7.04 -8.16
CA VAL A 80 26.87 -7.41 -9.54
C VAL A 80 26.53 -6.27 -10.50
N VAL A 81 25.32 -5.70 -10.40
CA VAL A 81 24.91 -4.55 -11.22
C VAL A 81 25.85 -3.35 -11.04
N ASN A 82 26.12 -2.94 -9.81
CA ASN A 82 26.85 -1.71 -9.54
C ASN A 82 28.32 -1.83 -9.90
N THR A 83 28.93 -2.99 -9.63
CA THR A 83 30.30 -3.30 -10.08
C THR A 83 30.38 -3.23 -11.59
N LEU A 84 29.45 -3.85 -12.32
CA LEU A 84 29.49 -3.85 -13.78
C LEU A 84 29.19 -2.46 -14.38
N ARG A 85 28.30 -1.68 -13.77
CA ARG A 85 28.08 -0.27 -14.16
C ARG A 85 29.35 0.56 -13.97
N TYR A 86 30.09 0.33 -12.90
CA TYR A 86 31.34 1.03 -12.62
C TYR A 86 32.45 0.61 -13.61
N CYS A 87 32.69 -0.70 -13.76
CA CYS A 87 33.75 -1.24 -14.62
C CYS A 87 33.56 -0.92 -16.10
N TYR A 88 32.31 -0.91 -16.59
CA TYR A 88 32.00 -0.72 -18.02
C TYR A 88 31.32 0.61 -18.35
N VAL A 89 31.20 1.52 -17.37
CA VAL A 89 30.58 2.85 -17.52
C VAL A 89 29.19 2.79 -18.19
N LEU A 90 28.42 1.76 -17.88
CA LEU A 90 27.17 1.46 -18.58
C LEU A 90 26.07 2.45 -18.19
N LYS A 91 25.39 3.01 -19.20
CA LYS A 91 24.24 3.91 -19.05
C LYS A 91 23.09 3.48 -19.94
N GLY A 92 21.85 3.82 -19.53
CA GLY A 92 20.64 3.62 -20.32
C GLY A 92 20.46 2.16 -20.77
N ARG A 93 20.52 1.92 -22.09
CA ARG A 93 20.30 0.58 -22.69
C ARG A 93 21.27 -0.49 -22.18
N GLY A 94 22.54 -0.15 -21.97
CA GLY A 94 23.52 -1.09 -21.44
C GLY A 94 23.15 -1.57 -20.03
N THR A 95 22.79 -0.64 -19.15
CA THR A 95 22.28 -0.97 -17.82
C THR A 95 20.99 -1.79 -17.89
N ALA A 96 20.06 -1.41 -18.78
CA ALA A 96 18.78 -2.11 -18.95
C ALA A 96 18.95 -3.58 -19.32
N LEU A 97 19.89 -3.88 -20.23
CA LEU A 97 20.19 -5.26 -20.63
C LEU A 97 20.70 -6.09 -19.45
N MET A 98 21.61 -5.54 -18.65
CA MET A 98 22.13 -6.26 -17.49
C MET A 98 21.06 -6.51 -16.43
N TRP A 99 20.27 -5.47 -16.13
CA TRP A 99 19.17 -5.58 -15.18
C TRP A 99 18.15 -6.60 -15.64
N LEU A 100 17.85 -6.63 -16.93
CA LEU A 100 16.95 -7.62 -17.51
C LEU A 100 17.51 -9.03 -17.33
N ILE A 101 18.77 -9.30 -17.71
CA ILE A 101 19.38 -10.63 -17.58
C ILE A 101 19.31 -11.13 -16.14
N LEU A 102 19.78 -10.32 -15.19
CA LEU A 102 19.78 -10.68 -13.77
C LEU A 102 18.35 -10.84 -13.22
N SER A 103 17.43 -9.99 -13.67
CA SER A 103 16.02 -10.10 -13.28
C SER A 103 15.37 -11.36 -13.85
N LEU A 104 15.69 -11.76 -15.08
CA LEU A 104 15.18 -13.00 -15.68
C LEU A 104 15.72 -14.24 -14.96
N SER A 105 16.99 -14.23 -14.54
CA SER A 105 17.53 -15.29 -13.68
C SER A 105 16.77 -15.38 -12.35
N TYR A 106 16.48 -14.23 -11.73
CA TYR A 106 15.67 -14.17 -10.52
C TYR A 106 14.23 -14.66 -10.74
N LEU A 107 13.58 -14.25 -11.81
CA LEU A 107 12.23 -14.71 -12.17
C LEU A 107 12.20 -16.21 -12.47
N TYR A 108 13.23 -16.75 -13.13
CA TYR A 108 13.36 -18.18 -13.39
C TYR A 108 13.48 -18.97 -12.08
N TYR A 109 14.24 -18.48 -11.10
CA TYR A 109 14.25 -19.08 -9.76
C TYR A 109 12.87 -19.04 -9.09
N LEU A 110 12.15 -17.93 -9.20
CA LEU A 110 10.83 -17.77 -8.57
C LEU A 110 9.73 -18.60 -9.23
N HIS A 111 9.74 -18.73 -10.56
CA HIS A 111 8.59 -19.24 -11.31
C HIS A 111 8.92 -20.44 -12.22
N GLY A 112 10.19 -20.78 -12.39
CA GLY A 112 10.65 -21.87 -13.25
C GLY A 112 10.20 -21.67 -14.70
N ALA A 113 9.67 -22.72 -15.31
CA ALA A 113 9.17 -22.69 -16.69
C ALA A 113 8.03 -21.67 -16.90
N CYS A 114 7.26 -21.33 -15.86
CA CYS A 114 6.13 -20.41 -15.97
C CYS A 114 6.53 -18.96 -16.32
N VAL A 115 7.82 -18.60 -16.28
CA VAL A 115 8.31 -17.31 -16.81
C VAL A 115 7.90 -17.11 -18.27
N VAL A 116 7.77 -18.18 -19.05
CA VAL A 116 7.30 -18.11 -20.44
C VAL A 116 5.94 -17.43 -20.56
N PHE A 117 5.00 -17.71 -19.65
CA PHE A 117 3.67 -17.05 -19.66
C PHE A 117 3.78 -15.55 -19.40
N ILE A 118 4.63 -15.15 -18.44
CA ILE A 118 4.89 -13.74 -18.13
C ILE A 118 5.41 -13.02 -19.38
N LEU A 119 6.41 -13.61 -20.05
CA LEU A 119 7.03 -13.01 -21.23
C LEU A 119 6.09 -12.98 -22.44
N LEU A 120 5.31 -14.04 -22.68
CA LEU A 120 4.37 -14.11 -23.78
C LEU A 120 3.26 -13.07 -23.63
N ILE A 121 2.64 -12.98 -22.46
CA ILE A 121 1.59 -11.98 -22.19
C ILE A 121 2.15 -10.55 -22.30
N SER A 122 3.39 -10.34 -21.80
CA SER A 122 4.08 -9.06 -21.93
C SER A 122 4.36 -8.70 -23.39
N LEU A 123 4.78 -9.67 -24.21
CA LEU A 123 5.00 -9.47 -25.64
C LEU A 123 3.71 -9.10 -26.37
N ILE A 124 2.61 -9.81 -26.10
CA ILE A 124 1.30 -9.51 -26.69
C ILE A 124 0.87 -8.08 -26.32
N ASN A 125 1.00 -7.71 -25.05
CA ASN A 125 0.67 -6.35 -24.62
C ASN A 125 1.54 -5.29 -25.29
N TYR A 126 2.86 -5.50 -25.36
CA TYR A 126 3.76 -4.59 -26.03
C TYR A 126 3.37 -4.40 -27.50
N SER A 127 3.06 -5.49 -28.20
CA SER A 127 2.57 -5.43 -29.58
C SER A 127 1.26 -4.64 -29.70
N ILE A 128 0.28 -4.88 -28.81
CA ILE A 128 -0.96 -4.09 -28.76
C ILE A 128 -0.65 -2.61 -28.57
N VAL A 129 0.20 -2.27 -27.59
CA VAL A 129 0.58 -0.88 -27.31
C VAL A 129 1.22 -0.22 -28.53
N LYS A 130 2.19 -0.89 -29.18
CA LYS A 130 2.94 -0.31 -30.30
C LYS A 130 2.11 -0.20 -31.58
N LEU A 131 1.26 -1.19 -31.87
CA LEU A 131 0.43 -1.21 -33.08
C LEU A 131 -0.73 -0.21 -32.98
N PHE A 132 -1.36 -0.10 -31.80
CA PHE A 132 -2.58 0.70 -31.64
C PHE A 132 -2.36 2.08 -31.02
N ALA A 133 -1.10 2.49 -30.79
CA ALA A 133 -0.78 3.73 -30.10
C ALA A 133 -1.40 4.97 -30.74
N ASN A 134 -1.42 5.03 -32.09
CA ASN A 134 -1.92 6.16 -32.87
C ASN A 134 -3.46 6.31 -32.85
N TYR A 135 -4.19 5.32 -32.34
CA TYR A 135 -5.65 5.33 -32.35
C TYR A 135 -6.22 5.98 -31.10
N LYS A 136 -7.36 6.66 -31.24
CA LYS A 136 -8.06 7.35 -30.14
C LYS A 136 -8.44 6.42 -28.97
N TYR A 137 -8.69 5.14 -29.27
CA TYR A 137 -9.13 4.15 -28.29
C TYR A 137 -7.97 3.32 -27.69
N CYS A 138 -6.71 3.71 -27.91
CA CYS A 138 -5.55 2.92 -27.46
C CYS A 138 -5.58 2.62 -25.94
N ILE A 139 -5.93 3.61 -25.12
CA ILE A 139 -6.00 3.47 -23.66
C ILE A 139 -7.07 2.44 -23.27
N SER A 140 -8.26 2.50 -23.88
CA SER A 140 -9.33 1.55 -23.63
C SER A 140 -8.92 0.12 -24.02
N LEU A 141 -8.23 -0.05 -25.16
CA LEU A 141 -7.75 -1.35 -25.59
C LEU A 141 -6.69 -1.94 -24.64
N ILE A 142 -5.76 -1.11 -24.18
CA ILE A 142 -4.73 -1.49 -23.18
C ILE A 142 -5.40 -1.95 -21.89
N TRP A 143 -6.37 -1.19 -21.37
CA TRP A 143 -7.11 -1.54 -20.16
C TRP A 143 -7.91 -2.83 -20.33
N SER A 144 -8.64 -2.98 -21.44
CA SER A 144 -9.43 -4.19 -21.71
C SER A 144 -8.55 -5.44 -21.75
N PHE A 145 -7.42 -5.40 -22.48
CA PHE A 145 -6.50 -6.54 -22.52
C PHE A 145 -5.98 -6.89 -21.12
N ASN A 146 -5.47 -5.90 -20.38
CA ASN A 146 -4.87 -6.13 -19.07
C ASN A 146 -5.88 -6.61 -18.02
N LEU A 147 -7.12 -6.09 -18.07
CA LEU A 147 -8.19 -6.53 -17.18
C LEU A 147 -8.62 -7.97 -17.51
N SER A 148 -8.74 -8.32 -18.79
CA SER A 148 -9.03 -9.68 -19.22
C SER A 148 -7.94 -10.65 -18.75
N VAL A 149 -6.67 -10.29 -18.92
CA VAL A 149 -5.55 -11.11 -18.43
C VAL A 149 -5.60 -11.28 -16.91
N LEU A 150 -5.87 -10.21 -16.17
CA LEU A 150 -5.98 -10.26 -14.71
C LEU A 150 -7.10 -11.22 -14.26
N ILE A 151 -8.26 -11.16 -14.92
CA ILE A 151 -9.40 -12.06 -14.65
C ILE A 151 -9.07 -13.50 -15.04
N LEU A 152 -8.54 -13.73 -16.24
CA LEU A 152 -8.20 -15.08 -16.72
C LEU A 152 -7.14 -15.73 -15.82
N ASN A 153 -6.08 -15.00 -15.46
CA ASN A 153 -5.06 -15.49 -14.54
C ASN A 153 -5.64 -15.89 -13.19
N ARG A 154 -6.70 -15.23 -12.72
CA ARG A 154 -7.38 -15.61 -11.50
C ARG A 154 -8.28 -16.82 -11.69
N VAL A 155 -9.11 -16.82 -12.73
CA VAL A 155 -10.07 -17.90 -13.02
C VAL A 155 -9.38 -19.25 -13.19
N TYR A 156 -8.22 -19.26 -13.86
CA TYR A 156 -7.45 -20.48 -14.09
C TYR A 156 -6.35 -20.75 -13.04
N GLU A 157 -6.22 -19.88 -12.03
CA GLU A 157 -5.12 -19.93 -11.04
C GLU A 157 -3.72 -20.00 -11.69
N GLY A 158 -3.55 -19.20 -12.74
CA GLY A 158 -2.44 -19.30 -13.68
C GLY A 158 -2.73 -20.30 -14.80
N TYR A 159 -1.70 -20.75 -15.51
CA TYR A 159 -1.86 -21.69 -16.62
C TYR A 159 -0.98 -22.92 -16.43
N SER A 160 -1.39 -24.05 -17.00
CA SER A 160 -0.56 -25.24 -17.14
C SER A 160 -0.16 -25.48 -18.58
N PHE A 161 1.04 -26.01 -18.77
CA PHE A 161 1.53 -26.36 -20.10
C PHE A 161 0.72 -27.53 -20.68
N SER A 162 0.31 -28.48 -19.83
CA SER A 162 -0.59 -29.57 -20.17
C SER A 162 -1.93 -29.13 -20.76
N SER A 163 -2.47 -27.98 -20.33
CA SER A 163 -3.73 -27.45 -20.87
C SER A 163 -3.63 -26.98 -22.33
N PHE A 164 -2.42 -26.68 -22.81
CA PHE A 164 -2.20 -26.23 -24.19
C PHE A 164 -1.76 -27.37 -25.11
N ARG A 165 -0.78 -28.17 -24.68
CA ARG A 165 -0.33 -29.36 -25.41
C ARG A 165 0.28 -30.39 -24.46
N GLU A 166 -0.08 -31.65 -24.68
CA GLU A 166 0.43 -32.79 -23.91
C GLU A 166 1.96 -32.90 -23.95
N ASN A 167 2.58 -32.64 -25.11
CA ASN A 167 4.04 -32.67 -25.27
C ASN A 167 4.78 -31.63 -24.43
N LEU A 168 4.10 -30.60 -23.89
CA LEU A 168 4.68 -29.60 -23.01
C LEU A 168 4.41 -29.88 -21.52
N ALA A 169 3.63 -30.91 -21.19
CA ALA A 169 3.25 -31.23 -19.82
C ALA A 169 4.46 -31.46 -18.90
N PHE A 170 5.60 -31.93 -19.43
CA PHE A 170 6.82 -32.09 -18.64
C PHE A 170 7.30 -30.77 -18.00
N LEU A 171 7.00 -29.60 -18.60
CA LEU A 171 7.35 -28.29 -18.06
C LEU A 171 6.54 -27.93 -16.81
N ASP A 172 5.39 -28.56 -16.57
CA ASP A 172 4.62 -28.36 -15.35
C ASP A 172 5.35 -28.90 -14.10
N ASN A 173 6.30 -29.82 -14.28
CA ASN A 173 7.17 -30.30 -13.20
C ASN A 173 8.29 -29.31 -12.83
N TYR A 174 8.56 -28.31 -13.68
CA TYR A 174 9.59 -27.29 -13.48
C TYR A 174 8.98 -25.96 -13.04
N ARG A 175 8.00 -25.99 -12.14
CA ARG A 175 7.42 -24.78 -11.54
C ARG A 175 8.31 -24.26 -10.41
N GLY A 176 8.42 -22.94 -10.33
CA GLY A 176 9.21 -22.29 -9.28
C GLY A 176 8.50 -22.22 -7.92
N THR A 177 9.18 -21.61 -6.95
CA THR A 177 8.75 -21.51 -5.55
C THR A 177 7.51 -20.63 -5.33
N PHE A 178 7.26 -19.68 -6.23
CA PHE A 178 6.14 -18.73 -6.14
C PHE A 178 5.19 -18.88 -7.32
N ARG A 179 3.89 -18.79 -7.03
CA ARG A 179 2.84 -18.72 -8.05
C ARG A 179 2.99 -17.42 -8.86
N TRP A 180 3.30 -17.58 -10.14
CA TRP A 180 3.61 -16.46 -11.04
C TRP A 180 2.43 -15.48 -11.17
N HIS A 181 1.21 -16.01 -11.27
CA HIS A 181 0.00 -15.21 -11.50
C HIS A 181 -0.29 -14.22 -10.37
N ILE A 182 0.17 -14.48 -9.13
CA ILE A 182 0.03 -13.54 -8.00
C ILE A 182 0.96 -12.34 -8.16
N CYS A 183 2.24 -12.61 -8.45
CA CYS A 183 3.23 -11.55 -8.67
C CYS A 183 2.91 -10.75 -9.95
N PHE A 184 2.32 -11.43 -10.93
CA PHE A 184 1.93 -10.83 -12.21
C PHE A 184 0.94 -9.67 -12.07
N ASN A 185 0.16 -9.60 -10.98
CA ASN A 185 -0.72 -8.45 -10.73
C ASN A 185 0.06 -7.12 -10.68
N PHE A 186 1.30 -7.11 -10.18
CA PHE A 186 2.18 -5.93 -10.23
C PHE A 186 2.68 -5.66 -11.66
N VAL A 187 2.96 -6.71 -12.43
CA VAL A 187 3.37 -6.61 -13.84
C VAL A 187 2.26 -5.97 -14.67
N VAL A 188 0.99 -6.34 -14.46
CA VAL A 188 -0.17 -5.72 -15.12
C VAL A 188 -0.22 -4.20 -14.90
N LEU A 189 0.02 -3.73 -13.67
CA LEU A 189 0.05 -2.29 -13.39
C LEU A 189 1.16 -1.58 -14.19
N ARG A 190 2.32 -2.23 -14.33
CA ARG A 190 3.45 -1.71 -15.12
C ARG A 190 3.15 -1.74 -16.63
N MET A 191 2.50 -2.79 -17.12
CA MET A 191 2.07 -2.88 -18.52
C MET A 191 1.12 -1.74 -18.89
N ILE A 192 0.13 -1.47 -18.04
CA ILE A 192 -0.78 -0.32 -18.19
C ILE A 192 0.01 0.99 -18.11
N SER A 193 0.93 1.17 -17.14
CA SER A 193 1.75 2.37 -17.04
C SER A 193 2.54 2.66 -18.32
N PHE A 194 3.25 1.66 -18.84
CA PHE A 194 4.00 1.79 -20.09
C PHE A 194 3.10 2.16 -21.26
N GLY A 195 1.98 1.44 -21.42
CA GLY A 195 1.06 1.67 -22.53
C GLY A 195 0.42 3.05 -22.52
N CYS A 196 -0.07 3.49 -21.35
CA CYS A 196 -0.62 4.82 -21.18
C CYS A 196 0.43 5.93 -21.39
N ASP A 197 1.61 5.80 -20.77
CA ASP A 197 2.67 6.80 -20.91
C ASP A 197 3.18 6.90 -22.36
N TYR A 198 3.21 5.78 -23.11
CA TYR A 198 3.55 5.78 -24.53
C TYR A 198 2.48 6.46 -25.38
N CYS A 199 1.20 6.09 -25.22
CA CYS A 199 0.09 6.75 -25.93
C CYS A 199 0.06 8.27 -25.66
N TRP A 200 0.22 8.68 -24.40
CA TRP A 200 0.24 10.12 -24.05
C TRP A 200 1.44 10.83 -24.65
N THR A 201 2.61 10.19 -24.73
CA THR A 201 3.78 10.80 -25.38
C THR A 201 3.52 11.10 -26.86
N ILE A 202 2.75 10.26 -27.55
CA ILE A 202 2.37 10.48 -28.95
C ILE A 202 1.30 11.57 -29.08
N HIS A 203 0.28 11.56 -28.21
CA HIS A 203 -0.92 12.40 -28.39
C HIS A 203 -0.87 13.73 -27.66
N SER A 204 -0.13 13.82 -26.56
CA SER A 204 -0.13 14.99 -25.66
C SER A 204 1.07 15.00 -24.70
N SER A 205 2.16 15.68 -25.07
CA SER A 205 3.37 15.79 -24.23
C SER A 205 3.36 16.97 -23.22
N HIS A 206 2.21 17.61 -22.98
CA HIS A 206 2.22 18.88 -22.24
C HIS A 206 2.27 18.68 -20.71
N PHE A 207 3.49 18.48 -20.19
CA PHE A 207 3.79 18.63 -18.76
C PHE A 207 4.10 20.09 -18.45
N ASP A 208 3.24 20.74 -17.66
CA ASP A 208 3.46 22.11 -17.19
C ASP A 208 4.47 22.15 -16.04
N HIS A 209 5.74 22.25 -16.39
CA HIS A 209 6.84 22.26 -15.43
C HIS A 209 6.77 23.45 -14.46
N LYS A 210 6.37 24.64 -14.95
CA LYS A 210 6.29 25.86 -14.12
C LYS A 210 5.25 25.69 -13.02
N LYS A 211 4.05 25.21 -13.37
CA LYS A 211 2.98 24.93 -12.41
C LYS A 211 3.36 23.84 -11.42
N HIS A 212 4.13 22.84 -11.84
CA HIS A 212 4.65 21.81 -10.94
C HIS A 212 5.66 22.40 -9.94
N MET A 213 6.64 23.19 -10.40
CA MET A 213 7.65 23.81 -9.54
C MET A 213 7.04 24.71 -8.46
N GLN A 214 5.99 25.48 -8.80
CA GLN A 214 5.27 26.32 -7.83
C GLN A 214 4.63 25.52 -6.68
N ARG A 215 4.40 24.21 -6.86
CA ARG A 215 3.71 23.35 -5.88
C ARG A 215 4.62 22.32 -5.23
N CYS A 216 5.87 22.20 -5.69
CA CYS A 216 6.79 21.15 -5.25
C CYS A 216 8.06 21.75 -4.65
N GLN A 217 8.18 21.66 -3.32
CA GLN A 217 9.34 22.14 -2.57
C GLN A 217 10.67 21.49 -3.02
N VAL A 218 10.62 20.20 -3.41
CA VAL A 218 11.82 19.49 -3.91
C VAL A 218 12.31 20.13 -5.22
N CYS A 219 11.40 20.35 -6.17
CA CYS A 219 11.73 21.03 -7.43
C CYS A 219 12.13 22.49 -7.21
N TYR A 220 11.51 23.18 -6.25
CA TYR A 220 11.90 24.54 -5.87
C TYR A 220 13.33 24.60 -5.33
N SER A 221 13.78 23.59 -4.58
CA SER A 221 15.16 23.47 -4.08
C SER A 221 16.21 23.09 -5.14
N GLY A 222 15.83 22.98 -6.42
CA GLY A 222 16.72 22.60 -7.53
C GLY A 222 16.93 21.09 -7.69
N LYS A 223 16.31 20.26 -6.86
CA LYS A 223 16.33 18.78 -6.99
C LYS A 223 15.21 18.30 -7.91
N THR A 224 15.45 17.25 -8.70
CA THR A 224 14.41 16.65 -9.53
C THR A 224 13.54 15.72 -8.70
N CYS A 225 12.26 16.06 -8.50
CA CYS A 225 11.36 15.17 -7.75
C CYS A 225 10.87 13.99 -8.62
N TYR A 226 10.55 12.87 -7.96
CA TYR A 226 10.00 11.68 -8.60
C TYR A 226 8.79 11.97 -9.51
N PHE A 227 7.89 12.87 -9.08
CA PHE A 227 6.67 13.17 -9.83
C PHE A 227 6.93 13.88 -11.16
N ALA A 228 7.89 14.80 -11.17
CA ALA A 228 8.30 15.45 -12.40
C ALA A 228 8.85 14.42 -13.40
N LEU A 229 9.59 13.41 -12.91
CA LEU A 229 10.07 12.31 -13.76
C LEU A 229 8.93 11.41 -14.27
N GLN A 230 7.89 11.21 -13.46
CA GLN A 230 6.73 10.41 -13.86
C GLN A 230 5.85 11.14 -14.89
N GLU A 231 5.64 12.44 -14.69
CA GLU A 231 4.74 13.24 -15.51
C GLU A 231 5.36 13.71 -16.82
N ARG A 232 6.68 13.91 -16.85
CA ARG A 232 7.41 14.28 -18.05
C ARG A 232 7.42 13.10 -19.04
N GLY A 233 6.93 13.34 -20.25
CA GLY A 233 7.07 12.39 -21.36
C GLY A 233 8.54 12.16 -21.71
N LEU A 234 8.87 10.93 -22.10
CA LEU A 234 10.19 10.60 -22.63
C LEU A 234 10.17 10.69 -24.15
N ASN A 235 11.34 10.76 -24.78
CA ASN A 235 11.41 10.63 -26.23
C ASN A 235 10.94 9.23 -26.67
N VAL A 236 10.31 9.15 -27.84
CA VAL A 236 9.67 7.92 -28.36
C VAL A 236 10.67 6.76 -28.51
N ASP A 237 11.93 7.05 -28.82
CA ASP A 237 13.05 6.10 -28.95
C ASP A 237 13.40 5.38 -27.63
N ARG A 238 12.91 5.90 -26.50
CA ARG A 238 13.07 5.31 -25.17
C ARG A 238 12.06 4.21 -24.89
N TYR A 239 10.95 4.13 -25.63
CA TYR A 239 9.92 3.10 -25.49
C TYR A 239 10.26 1.86 -26.33
N THR A 240 11.37 1.22 -25.97
CA THR A 240 11.86 -0.01 -26.61
C THR A 240 11.40 -1.25 -25.85
N PHE A 241 11.37 -2.39 -26.53
CA PHE A 241 11.04 -3.68 -25.92
C PHE A 241 11.99 -4.06 -24.78
N LEU A 242 13.29 -3.73 -24.91
CA LEU A 242 14.29 -3.96 -23.87
C LEU A 242 13.96 -3.18 -22.58
N MET A 243 13.69 -1.87 -22.70
CA MET A 243 13.33 -1.03 -21.55
C MET A 243 12.01 -1.47 -20.92
N TYR A 244 11.06 -1.86 -21.76
CA TYR A 244 9.77 -2.40 -21.32
C TYR A 244 9.96 -3.66 -20.46
N LEU A 245 10.64 -4.69 -20.98
CA LEU A 245 10.88 -5.91 -20.21
C LEU A 245 11.68 -5.64 -18.94
N CYS A 246 12.76 -4.85 -19.02
CA CYS A 246 13.55 -4.46 -17.85
C CYS A 246 12.67 -3.81 -16.76
N TYR A 247 11.74 -2.94 -17.16
CA TYR A 247 10.80 -2.29 -16.25
C TYR A 247 9.80 -3.29 -15.65
N LEU A 248 9.21 -4.17 -16.46
CA LEU A 248 8.27 -5.19 -15.99
C LEU A 248 8.91 -6.14 -14.98
N THR A 249 10.13 -6.61 -15.26
CA THR A 249 10.78 -7.67 -14.49
C THR A 249 11.70 -7.15 -13.39
N TYR A 250 11.84 -5.83 -13.20
CA TYR A 250 12.78 -5.24 -12.24
C TYR A 250 12.70 -5.89 -10.85
N ALA A 251 13.72 -6.71 -10.53
CA ALA A 251 13.71 -7.66 -9.41
C ALA A 251 13.41 -7.02 -8.03
N PRO A 252 14.04 -5.88 -7.64
CA PRO A 252 13.79 -5.24 -6.35
C PRO A 252 12.35 -4.82 -6.08
N LEU A 253 11.51 -4.68 -7.11
CA LEU A 253 10.11 -4.29 -6.96
C LEU A 253 9.15 -5.32 -7.56
N TYR A 254 9.63 -6.50 -7.95
CA TYR A 254 8.84 -7.48 -8.71
C TYR A 254 7.80 -8.21 -7.84
N ILE A 255 8.21 -8.69 -6.66
CA ILE A 255 7.32 -9.43 -5.73
C ILE A 255 6.39 -8.47 -4.99
N ALA A 256 6.96 -7.39 -4.43
CA ALA A 256 6.23 -6.39 -3.66
C ALA A 256 7.00 -5.07 -3.63
N GLY A 257 6.36 -4.03 -3.11
CA GLY A 257 6.99 -2.72 -2.91
C GLY A 257 6.70 -1.76 -4.04
N PRO A 258 7.02 -0.47 -3.87
CA PRO A 258 6.22 0.61 -4.45
C PRO A 258 6.00 0.51 -5.95
N ILE A 259 4.78 0.86 -6.37
CA ILE A 259 4.42 0.98 -7.77
C ILE A 259 5.18 2.16 -8.36
N VAL A 260 6.07 1.87 -9.31
CA VAL A 260 6.85 2.85 -10.05
C VAL A 260 6.24 3.08 -11.43
N GLY A 261 6.14 4.33 -11.87
CA GLY A 261 5.69 4.68 -13.22
C GLY A 261 6.81 4.48 -14.26
N TYR A 262 6.45 4.19 -15.50
CA TYR A 262 7.45 3.86 -16.53
C TYR A 262 8.43 4.99 -16.79
N ASN A 263 7.93 6.21 -17.01
CA ASN A 263 8.78 7.37 -17.33
C ASN A 263 9.80 7.65 -16.21
N ALA A 264 9.35 7.57 -14.95
CA ALA A 264 10.23 7.75 -13.79
C ALA A 264 11.28 6.65 -13.67
N PHE A 265 10.91 5.39 -13.93
CA PHE A 265 11.85 4.27 -13.93
C PHE A 265 12.91 4.45 -15.04
N ALA A 266 12.47 4.67 -16.27
CA ALA A 266 13.35 4.76 -17.43
C ALA A 266 14.30 5.97 -17.36
N ALA A 267 13.86 7.12 -16.82
CA ALA A 267 14.72 8.27 -16.57
C ALA A 267 15.81 7.96 -15.51
N GLN A 268 15.44 7.26 -14.44
CA GLN A 268 16.36 6.92 -13.36
C GLN A 268 17.37 5.84 -13.73
N LEU A 269 17.07 5.04 -14.77
CA LEU A 269 18.03 4.08 -15.30
C LEU A 269 19.19 4.76 -16.03
N GLU A 270 18.96 5.93 -16.64
CA GLU A 270 20.03 6.75 -17.22
C GLU A 270 20.79 7.52 -16.16
N VAL A 271 20.03 8.21 -15.31
CA VAL A 271 20.57 9.08 -14.26
C VAL A 271 19.99 8.59 -12.93
N PRO A 272 20.75 7.79 -12.18
CA PRO A 272 20.34 7.32 -10.86
C PRO A 272 19.88 8.47 -9.95
N GLN A 273 18.97 8.18 -9.05
CA GLN A 273 18.46 9.14 -8.07
C GLN A 273 19.60 9.79 -7.28
N LYS A 274 19.52 11.12 -7.08
CA LYS A 274 20.47 11.90 -6.26
C LYS A 274 19.78 12.61 -5.09
N ASN A 275 18.50 12.32 -4.86
CA ASN A 275 17.72 12.98 -3.83
C ASN A 275 18.09 12.49 -2.43
N TYR A 276 18.45 11.20 -2.33
CA TYR A 276 18.85 10.54 -1.10
C TYR A 276 20.35 10.28 -1.11
N SER A 277 21.05 10.83 -0.12
CA SER A 277 22.46 10.51 0.14
C SER A 277 22.61 9.11 0.72
N PHE A 278 23.82 8.56 0.64
CA PHE A 278 24.16 7.27 1.28
C PHE A 278 23.80 7.25 2.77
N THR A 279 24.08 8.33 3.49
CA THR A 279 23.74 8.49 4.92
C THR A 279 22.22 8.41 5.14
N GLN A 280 21.43 9.06 4.29
CA GLN A 280 19.96 9.02 4.40
C GLN A 280 19.40 7.63 4.10
N ILE A 281 19.96 6.92 3.12
CA ILE A 281 19.58 5.53 2.80
C ILE A 281 19.96 4.59 3.96
N SER A 282 21.13 4.79 4.57
CA SER A 282 21.57 4.01 5.74
C SER A 282 20.64 4.22 6.93
N TRP A 283 20.27 5.47 7.23
CA TRP A 283 19.26 5.77 8.25
C TRP A 283 17.89 5.19 7.92
N TYR A 284 17.52 5.13 6.65
CA TYR A 284 16.28 4.49 6.21
C TYR A 284 16.30 2.98 6.51
N GLY A 285 17.42 2.30 6.24
CA GLY A 285 17.64 0.89 6.58
C GLY A 285 17.64 0.66 8.10
N LEU A 286 18.31 1.50 8.89
CA LEU A 286 18.31 1.39 10.35
C LEU A 286 16.89 1.54 10.94
N ARG A 287 16.12 2.53 10.46
CA ARG A 287 14.71 2.69 10.88
C ARG A 287 13.86 1.47 10.54
N TRP A 288 14.15 0.82 9.40
CA TRP A 288 13.50 -0.44 9.03
C TRP A 288 13.85 -1.56 10.02
N ILE A 289 15.12 -1.72 10.40
CA ILE A 289 15.55 -2.71 11.40
C ILE A 289 14.86 -2.47 12.75
N LEU A 290 14.84 -1.22 13.23
CA LEU A 290 14.15 -0.88 14.48
C LEU A 290 12.65 -1.19 14.42
N SER A 291 12.00 -0.93 13.27
CA SER A 291 10.59 -1.27 13.06
C SER A 291 10.36 -2.78 12.98
N PHE A 292 11.33 -3.53 12.46
CA PHE A 292 11.29 -4.99 12.42
C PHE A 292 11.39 -5.58 13.83
N LEU A 293 12.29 -5.07 14.66
CA LEU A 293 12.40 -5.44 16.08
C LEU A 293 11.13 -5.11 16.86
N LEU A 294 10.51 -3.96 16.56
CA LEU A 294 9.20 -3.61 17.12
C LEU A 294 8.13 -4.64 16.73
N MET A 295 8.10 -5.06 15.46
CA MET A 295 7.17 -6.10 15.00
C MET A 295 7.41 -7.44 15.71
N GLU A 296 8.67 -7.87 15.84
CA GLU A 296 9.02 -9.09 16.57
C GLU A 296 8.57 -9.03 18.03
N GLY A 297 8.84 -7.91 18.72
CA GLY A 297 8.37 -7.71 20.10
C GLY A 297 6.85 -7.69 20.19
N MET A 298 6.18 -7.03 19.23
CA MET A 298 4.72 -6.97 19.17
C MET A 298 4.10 -8.36 19.01
N THR A 299 4.60 -9.21 18.12
CA THR A 299 4.02 -10.55 17.88
C THR A 299 4.37 -11.56 18.96
N HIS A 300 5.42 -11.33 19.75
CA HIS A 300 5.71 -12.07 20.97
C HIS A 300 4.81 -11.68 22.16
N CYS A 301 4.46 -10.40 22.27
CA CYS A 301 3.66 -9.89 23.38
C CYS A 301 2.15 -9.96 23.14
N PHE A 302 1.71 -9.84 21.88
CA PHE A 302 0.31 -9.64 21.53
C PHE A 302 -0.15 -10.62 20.44
N HIS A 303 -0.98 -11.58 20.82
CA HIS A 303 -1.44 -12.67 19.94
C HIS A 303 -2.68 -12.31 19.09
N TYR A 304 -2.77 -11.08 18.60
CA TYR A 304 -3.96 -10.53 17.94
C TYR A 304 -4.45 -11.35 16.74
N ASN A 305 -3.56 -11.76 15.84
CA ASN A 305 -3.94 -12.51 14.64
C ASN A 305 -4.32 -13.95 14.98
N SER A 306 -3.67 -14.54 15.98
CA SER A 306 -4.02 -15.88 16.47
C SER A 306 -5.44 -15.93 17.04
N PHE A 307 -5.92 -14.86 17.69
CA PHE A 307 -7.33 -14.76 18.12
C PHE A 307 -8.31 -14.80 16.96
N VAL A 308 -7.95 -14.16 15.83
CA VAL A 308 -8.76 -14.14 14.60
C VAL A 308 -8.83 -15.53 13.98
N VAL A 309 -7.67 -16.14 13.73
CA VAL A 309 -7.58 -17.48 13.12
C VAL A 309 -8.28 -18.54 13.98
N SER A 310 -8.16 -18.43 15.30
CA SER A 310 -8.81 -19.36 16.24
C SER A 310 -10.32 -19.13 16.40
N ARG A 311 -10.86 -18.04 15.83
CA ARG A 311 -12.25 -17.56 16.05
C ARG A 311 -12.61 -17.36 17.53
N LEU A 312 -11.63 -17.26 18.42
CA LEU A 312 -11.85 -17.09 19.86
C LEU A 312 -12.34 -15.68 20.22
N TRP A 313 -12.15 -14.71 19.32
CA TRP A 313 -12.74 -13.38 19.42
C TRP A 313 -14.27 -13.39 19.61
N GLN A 314 -14.96 -14.44 19.13
CA GLN A 314 -16.40 -14.59 19.30
C GLN A 314 -16.82 -14.82 20.77
N LYS A 315 -15.90 -15.26 21.62
CA LYS A 315 -16.15 -15.47 23.06
C LYS A 315 -15.77 -14.26 23.92
N LEU A 316 -15.16 -13.24 23.32
CA LEU A 316 -14.71 -12.04 24.00
C LEU A 316 -15.85 -11.03 24.19
N SER A 317 -15.68 -10.17 25.20
CA SER A 317 -16.54 -9.00 25.42
C SER A 317 -16.39 -7.97 24.29
N PRO A 318 -17.37 -7.07 24.08
CA PRO A 318 -17.28 -6.03 23.04
C PRO A 318 -16.00 -5.18 23.12
N PHE A 319 -15.55 -4.86 24.34
CA PHE A 319 -14.32 -4.09 24.57
C PHE A 319 -13.05 -4.86 24.15
N GLU A 320 -13.00 -6.15 24.46
CA GLU A 320 -11.87 -7.00 24.06
C GLU A 320 -11.86 -7.27 22.56
N VAL A 321 -13.03 -7.44 21.93
CA VAL A 321 -13.15 -7.50 20.48
C VAL A 321 -12.57 -6.24 19.85
N PHE A 322 -12.85 -5.06 20.41
CA PHE A 322 -12.25 -3.82 19.96
C PHE A 322 -10.72 -3.84 20.10
N ILE A 323 -10.18 -4.26 21.24
CA ILE A 323 -8.73 -4.35 21.46
C ILE A 323 -8.05 -5.26 20.42
N ILE A 324 -8.59 -6.47 20.22
CA ILE A 324 -8.06 -7.41 19.22
C ILE A 324 -8.14 -6.81 17.82
N SER A 325 -9.29 -6.20 17.47
CA SER A 325 -9.51 -5.58 16.16
C SER A 325 -8.54 -4.44 15.89
N TYR A 326 -8.36 -3.55 16.87
CA TYR A 326 -7.42 -2.45 16.81
C TYR A 326 -5.98 -2.97 16.68
N GLY A 327 -5.62 -4.01 17.44
CA GLY A 327 -4.32 -4.69 17.35
C GLY A 327 -4.04 -5.29 15.97
N VAL A 328 -5.02 -5.98 15.37
CA VAL A 328 -4.91 -6.55 14.01
C VAL A 328 -4.70 -5.45 12.96
N LEU A 329 -5.41 -4.31 13.06
CA LEU A 329 -5.23 -3.21 12.11
C LEU A 329 -3.85 -2.55 12.23
N ASN A 330 -3.34 -2.37 13.46
CA ASN A 330 -1.99 -1.86 13.69
C ASN A 330 -0.93 -2.85 13.19
N PHE A 331 -1.11 -4.14 13.45
CA PHE A 331 -0.26 -5.19 12.90
C PHE A 331 -0.27 -5.15 11.37
N MET A 332 -1.44 -5.04 10.75
CA MET A 332 -1.58 -4.98 9.29
C MET A 332 -0.84 -3.77 8.70
N TRP A 333 -0.97 -2.59 9.32
CA TRP A 333 -0.23 -1.40 8.92
C TRP A 333 1.29 -1.62 9.03
N LEU A 334 1.78 -2.12 10.18
CA LEU A 334 3.21 -2.33 10.41
C LEU A 334 3.79 -3.42 9.49
N LYS A 335 3.01 -4.46 9.20
CA LYS A 335 3.36 -5.53 8.25
C LYS A 335 3.65 -4.95 6.87
N PHE A 336 2.71 -4.20 6.32
CA PHE A 336 2.86 -3.62 4.99
C PHE A 336 3.91 -2.49 4.96
N PHE A 337 4.02 -1.72 6.05
CA PHE A 337 5.12 -0.77 6.23
C PHE A 337 6.47 -1.47 6.09
N LEU A 338 6.70 -2.59 6.80
CA LEU A 338 7.96 -3.33 6.73
C LEU A 338 8.20 -3.94 5.34
N ILE A 339 7.24 -4.67 4.79
CA ILE A 339 7.39 -5.36 3.50
C ILE A 339 7.72 -4.34 2.40
N TRP A 340 6.93 -3.26 2.27
CA TRP A 340 7.13 -2.31 1.17
C TRP A 340 8.37 -1.46 1.34
N ARG A 341 8.73 -1.08 2.57
CA ARG A 341 9.98 -0.35 2.83
C ARG A 341 11.22 -1.18 2.55
N TYR A 342 11.16 -2.49 2.80
CA TYR A 342 12.27 -3.39 2.48
C TYR A 342 12.58 -3.37 0.98
N PHE A 343 11.58 -3.56 0.13
CA PHE A 343 11.76 -3.52 -1.33
C PHE A 343 12.13 -2.11 -1.82
N ARG A 344 11.56 -1.06 -1.20
CA ARG A 344 11.96 0.33 -1.48
C ARG A 344 13.42 0.61 -1.13
N PHE A 345 13.92 0.09 -0.01
CA PHE A 345 15.33 0.23 0.39
C PHE A 345 16.26 -0.32 -0.68
N TRP A 346 16.02 -1.55 -1.15
CA TRP A 346 16.81 -2.13 -2.24
C TRP A 346 16.69 -1.36 -3.55
N SER A 347 15.50 -0.84 -3.87
CA SER A 347 15.33 0.04 -5.04
C SER A 347 16.16 1.33 -4.93
N LEU A 348 16.20 1.95 -3.75
CA LEU A 348 17.00 3.15 -3.50
C LEU A 348 18.50 2.88 -3.61
N VAL A 349 18.98 1.76 -3.06
CA VAL A 349 20.38 1.31 -3.20
C VAL A 349 20.71 1.06 -4.67
N GLY A 350 19.76 0.54 -5.46
CA GLY A 350 19.86 0.38 -6.90
C GLY A 350 19.76 1.68 -7.70
N GLY A 351 19.60 2.83 -7.04
CA GLY A 351 19.53 4.14 -7.68
C GLY A 351 18.16 4.50 -8.27
N VAL A 352 17.10 3.76 -7.92
CA VAL A 352 15.73 4.04 -8.36
C VAL A 352 14.89 4.48 -7.16
N GLU A 353 14.60 5.78 -7.11
CA GLU A 353 13.64 6.37 -6.18
C GLU A 353 12.21 5.96 -6.55
N THR A 354 11.47 5.55 -5.53
CA THR A 354 10.03 5.29 -5.61
C THR A 354 9.28 5.97 -4.46
N PRO A 355 7.96 6.22 -4.61
CA PRO A 355 7.15 6.78 -3.53
C PRO A 355 7.16 5.90 -2.28
N GLU A 356 7.23 6.53 -1.10
CA GLU A 356 7.00 5.84 0.17
C GLU A 356 5.55 5.38 0.25
N ASN A 357 5.30 4.12 0.63
CA ASN A 357 3.96 3.55 0.61
C ASN A 357 3.16 3.82 1.89
N MET A 358 3.85 3.96 3.01
CA MET A 358 3.23 4.26 4.31
C MET A 358 3.85 5.54 4.90
N PRO A 359 3.64 6.72 4.27
CA PRO A 359 4.16 7.99 4.77
C PRO A 359 3.53 8.44 6.09
N ARG A 360 2.35 7.90 6.45
CA ARG A 360 1.65 8.23 7.69
C ARG A 360 1.20 6.97 8.42
N CYS A 361 1.30 6.99 9.75
CA CYS A 361 0.72 5.96 10.62
C CYS A 361 -0.81 5.96 10.50
N ILE A 362 -1.42 4.77 10.52
CA ILE A 362 -2.89 4.62 10.47
C ILE A 362 -3.59 5.40 11.60
N ASN A 363 -2.96 5.47 12.78
CA ASN A 363 -3.47 6.22 13.93
C ASN A 363 -3.30 7.74 13.81
N ASN A 364 -2.77 8.25 12.69
CA ASN A 364 -2.66 9.69 12.40
C ASN A 364 -3.50 10.09 11.17
N CYS A 365 -4.52 9.29 10.84
CA CYS A 365 -5.46 9.56 9.76
C CYS A 365 -6.87 9.74 10.34
N HIS A 366 -7.41 10.96 10.27
CA HIS A 366 -8.76 11.28 10.78
C HIS A 366 -9.81 11.41 9.68
N ASP A 367 -9.41 11.35 8.42
CA ASP A 367 -10.32 11.43 7.27
C ASP A 367 -9.93 10.41 6.21
N LEU A 368 -10.91 9.93 5.45
CA LEU A 368 -10.69 8.84 4.50
C LEU A 368 -9.77 9.27 3.36
N GLU A 369 -9.88 10.50 2.89
CA GLU A 369 -9.03 10.98 1.80
C GLU A 369 -7.55 10.96 2.19
N SER A 370 -7.21 11.45 3.39
CA SER A 370 -5.82 11.36 3.91
C SER A 370 -5.39 9.93 4.15
N PHE A 371 -6.28 9.06 4.65
CA PHE A 371 -5.99 7.65 4.85
C PHE A 371 -5.58 6.98 3.54
N TRP A 372 -6.38 7.08 2.48
CA TRP A 372 -6.10 6.41 1.20
C TRP A 372 -4.94 7.03 0.42
N LYS A 373 -4.66 8.32 0.59
CA LYS A 373 -3.44 8.95 0.06
C LYS A 373 -2.17 8.47 0.77
N SER A 374 -2.30 7.99 2.01
CA SER A 374 -1.17 7.57 2.86
C SER A 374 -1.04 6.05 3.00
N TRP A 375 -2.10 5.30 2.70
CA TRP A 375 -2.07 3.85 2.66
C TRP A 375 -1.75 3.37 1.25
N HIS A 376 -0.69 2.58 1.11
CA HIS A 376 -0.21 2.11 -0.19
C HIS A 376 -0.05 3.27 -1.19
N ALA A 377 0.58 4.36 -0.77
CA ALA A 377 0.53 5.64 -1.45
C ALA A 377 1.05 5.61 -2.90
N SER A 378 2.00 4.74 -3.25
CA SER A 378 2.42 4.56 -4.65
C SER A 378 1.31 4.01 -5.54
N PHE A 379 0.52 3.06 -5.04
CA PHE A 379 -0.63 2.50 -5.74
C PHE A 379 -1.78 3.51 -5.81
N ASN A 380 -2.05 4.26 -4.73
CA ASN A 380 -3.02 5.35 -4.79
C ASN A 380 -2.68 6.37 -5.88
N ARG A 381 -1.39 6.75 -5.99
CA ARG A 381 -0.92 7.66 -7.05
C ARG A 381 -1.04 7.06 -8.43
N TRP A 382 -0.74 5.77 -8.56
CA TRP A 382 -0.94 5.03 -9.80
C TRP A 382 -2.41 5.04 -10.23
N LEU A 383 -3.35 4.75 -9.31
CA LEU A 383 -4.79 4.81 -9.55
C LEU A 383 -5.21 6.23 -9.95
N VAL A 384 -4.68 7.25 -9.29
CA VAL A 384 -4.99 8.64 -9.62
C VAL A 384 -4.58 8.96 -11.06
N ARG A 385 -3.36 8.60 -11.47
CA ARG A 385 -2.81 8.91 -12.80
C ARG A 385 -3.48 8.10 -13.91
N TYR A 386 -3.56 6.78 -13.77
CA TYR A 386 -3.92 5.88 -14.87
C TYR A 386 -5.41 5.53 -14.92
N LEU A 387 -6.17 5.82 -13.85
CA LEU A 387 -7.59 5.49 -13.78
C LEU A 387 -8.46 6.72 -13.44
N TYR A 388 -8.23 7.39 -12.30
CA TYR A 388 -9.08 8.48 -11.82
C TYR A 388 -9.11 9.70 -12.75
N ILE A 389 -7.94 10.22 -13.15
CA ILE A 389 -7.83 11.39 -14.03
C ILE A 389 -8.46 11.09 -15.41
N PRO A 390 -8.14 9.97 -16.08
CA PRO A 390 -8.80 9.57 -17.34
C PRO A 390 -10.32 9.43 -17.22
N LEU A 391 -10.86 9.01 -16.08
CA LEU A 391 -12.31 8.92 -15.83
C LEU A 391 -13.00 10.28 -15.59
N GLY A 392 -12.28 11.41 -15.70
CA GLY A 392 -12.82 12.76 -15.52
C GLY A 392 -12.51 13.39 -14.16
N GLY A 393 -11.69 12.73 -13.33
CA GLY A 393 -11.15 13.28 -12.09
C GLY A 393 -12.22 13.81 -11.14
N SER A 394 -12.03 15.04 -10.64
CA SER A 394 -12.92 15.66 -9.66
C SER A 394 -14.35 15.86 -10.14
N ARG A 395 -14.58 16.00 -11.46
CA ARG A 395 -15.91 16.21 -12.04
C ARG A 395 -16.81 14.98 -11.90
N ARG A 396 -16.22 13.77 -11.86
CA ARG A 396 -16.94 12.49 -11.74
C ARG A 396 -16.59 11.74 -10.45
N LYS A 397 -16.15 12.44 -9.40
CA LYS A 397 -15.61 11.85 -8.16
C LYS A 397 -16.48 10.72 -7.59
N LEU A 398 -17.80 10.92 -7.52
CA LEU A 398 -18.72 9.91 -6.96
C LEU A 398 -18.73 8.60 -7.78
N LEU A 399 -18.81 8.68 -9.11
CA LEU A 399 -18.77 7.51 -9.99
C LEU A 399 -17.38 6.85 -9.99
N SER A 400 -16.33 7.66 -10.09
CA SER A 400 -14.95 7.16 -10.20
C SER A 400 -14.52 6.34 -8.98
N ILE A 401 -15.02 6.66 -7.78
CA ILE A 401 -14.70 5.91 -6.55
C ILE A 401 -15.17 4.45 -6.67
N TRP A 402 -16.38 4.20 -7.17
CA TRP A 402 -16.89 2.83 -7.34
C TRP A 402 -16.04 2.03 -8.32
N VAL A 403 -15.66 2.63 -9.45
CA VAL A 403 -14.80 1.98 -10.44
C VAL A 403 -13.42 1.69 -9.86
N ILE A 404 -12.83 2.66 -9.15
CA ILE A 404 -11.50 2.52 -8.53
C ILE A 404 -11.52 1.41 -7.48
N PHE A 405 -12.44 1.43 -6.52
CA PHE A 405 -12.48 0.43 -5.46
C PHE A 405 -12.83 -0.97 -5.98
N THR A 406 -13.65 -1.06 -7.03
CA THR A 406 -13.90 -2.34 -7.72
C THR A 406 -12.62 -2.86 -8.38
N PHE A 407 -11.88 -2.01 -9.09
CA PHE A 407 -10.57 -2.40 -9.64
C PHE A 407 -9.59 -2.81 -8.54
N VAL A 408 -9.54 -2.09 -7.41
CA VAL A 408 -8.71 -2.45 -6.26
C VAL A 408 -9.06 -3.84 -5.74
N ALA A 409 -10.35 -4.17 -5.62
CA ALA A 409 -10.79 -5.51 -5.24
C ALA A 409 -10.32 -6.55 -6.26
N VAL A 410 -10.64 -6.37 -7.55
CA VAL A 410 -10.25 -7.30 -8.64
C VAL A 410 -8.73 -7.50 -8.72
N TRP A 411 -7.95 -6.43 -8.51
CA TRP A 411 -6.48 -6.48 -8.52
C TRP A 411 -5.90 -7.22 -7.32
N HIS A 412 -6.52 -7.12 -6.15
CA HIS A 412 -6.08 -7.86 -4.97
C HIS A 412 -6.50 -9.32 -5.05
N ASP A 413 -7.81 -9.56 -5.14
CA ASP A 413 -8.37 -10.88 -5.37
C ASP A 413 -9.87 -10.81 -5.75
N LEU A 414 -10.33 -11.71 -6.63
CA LEU A 414 -11.76 -11.84 -6.97
C LEU A 414 -12.50 -12.69 -5.93
N GLU A 415 -12.38 -12.30 -4.66
CA GLU A 415 -13.13 -12.91 -3.57
C GLU A 415 -14.27 -11.98 -3.14
N TRP A 416 -15.45 -12.57 -2.89
CA TRP A 416 -16.63 -11.84 -2.43
C TRP A 416 -16.36 -10.97 -1.20
N LYS A 417 -15.50 -11.41 -0.28
CA LYS A 417 -15.11 -10.64 0.91
C LYS A 417 -14.44 -9.30 0.56
N LEU A 418 -13.60 -9.26 -0.48
CA LEU A 418 -12.89 -8.05 -0.91
C LEU A 418 -13.80 -7.12 -1.71
N VAL A 419 -14.69 -7.67 -2.54
CA VAL A 419 -15.71 -6.87 -3.24
C VAL A 419 -16.67 -6.23 -2.24
N SER A 420 -17.16 -6.99 -1.25
CA SER A 420 -18.00 -6.45 -0.18
C SER A 420 -17.28 -5.38 0.64
N TRP A 421 -16.01 -5.59 0.98
CA TRP A 421 -15.17 -4.60 1.66
C TRP A 421 -15.01 -3.31 0.84
N ALA A 422 -14.78 -3.44 -0.47
CA ALA A 422 -14.59 -2.32 -1.38
C ALA A 422 -15.86 -1.46 -1.47
N TRP A 423 -17.03 -2.10 -1.66
CA TRP A 423 -18.30 -1.40 -1.76
C TRP A 423 -18.76 -0.81 -0.42
N LEU A 424 -18.52 -1.50 0.69
CA LEU A 424 -18.77 -0.96 2.02
C LEU A 424 -17.90 0.29 2.28
N THR A 425 -16.64 0.27 1.82
CA THR A 425 -15.76 1.44 1.88
C THR A 425 -16.31 2.60 1.04
N CYS A 426 -16.82 2.34 -0.18
CA CYS A 426 -17.50 3.34 -1.01
C CYS A 426 -18.70 3.97 -0.28
N LEU A 427 -19.53 3.15 0.36
CA LEU A 427 -20.69 3.63 1.12
C LEU A 427 -20.30 4.56 2.27
N PHE A 428 -19.17 4.31 2.94
CA PHE A 428 -18.65 5.20 3.98
C PHE A 428 -17.96 6.45 3.41
N PHE A 429 -17.40 6.37 2.21
CA PHE A 429 -16.76 7.48 1.50
C PHE A 429 -17.72 8.58 1.08
N VAL A 430 -18.91 8.20 0.59
CA VAL A 430 -19.86 9.14 -0.02
C VAL A 430 -20.33 10.20 0.99
N PRO A 431 -20.79 9.87 2.21
CA PRO A 431 -21.17 10.85 3.21
C PRO A 431 -20.04 11.83 3.55
N GLU A 432 -18.80 11.35 3.73
CA GLU A 432 -17.66 12.22 4.02
C GLU A 432 -17.44 13.24 2.90
N ILE A 433 -17.53 12.82 1.64
CA ILE A 433 -17.37 13.70 0.48
C ILE A 433 -18.46 14.76 0.43
N LEU A 434 -19.71 14.37 0.69
CA LEU A 434 -20.85 15.29 0.72
C LEU A 434 -20.71 16.30 1.87
N VAL A 435 -20.38 15.83 3.08
CA VAL A 435 -20.17 16.69 4.26
C VAL A 435 -19.00 17.65 4.03
N LYS A 436 -17.86 17.20 3.49
CA LYS A 436 -16.73 18.09 3.16
C LYS A 436 -17.10 19.13 2.11
N SER A 437 -17.87 18.74 1.09
CA SER A 437 -18.33 19.64 0.02
C SER A 437 -19.26 20.74 0.57
N LEU A 438 -20.18 20.38 1.47
CA LEU A 438 -21.06 21.33 2.14
C LEU A 438 -20.31 22.21 3.14
N SER A 439 -19.44 21.60 3.96
CA SER A 439 -18.64 22.26 4.98
C SER A 439 -17.68 23.31 4.40
N ASN A 440 -17.12 23.10 3.22
CA ASN A 440 -16.19 24.06 2.60
C ASN A 440 -16.89 25.34 2.15
N LYS A 441 -18.23 25.34 2.03
CA LYS A 441 -19.02 26.54 1.72
C LYS A 441 -19.32 27.39 2.95
N PHE A 442 -19.26 26.79 4.14
CA PHE A 442 -19.46 27.49 5.41
C PHE A 442 -18.10 27.95 5.98
N GLN A 443 -17.80 29.24 5.82
CA GLN A 443 -16.72 29.90 6.56
C GLN A 443 -17.31 30.49 7.84
N ALA A 444 -17.02 29.85 8.97
CA ALA A 444 -17.36 30.41 10.27
C ALA A 444 -16.48 31.63 10.56
N SER A 445 -17.08 32.82 10.64
CA SER A 445 -16.38 34.09 10.90
C SER A 445 -16.25 34.42 12.40
N SER A 446 -17.05 33.79 13.27
CA SER A 446 -17.01 34.00 14.73
C SER A 446 -16.12 32.99 15.45
N SER A 447 -15.55 33.39 16.59
CA SER A 447 -14.72 32.53 17.45
C SER A 447 -15.46 31.30 17.96
N LEU A 448 -16.73 31.47 18.35
CA LEU A 448 -17.62 30.37 18.72
C LEU A 448 -17.90 29.43 17.53
N GLY A 449 -18.14 30.00 16.34
CA GLY A 449 -18.38 29.22 15.12
C GLY A 449 -17.15 28.37 14.73
N MET A 450 -15.93 28.90 14.89
CA MET A 450 -14.70 28.14 14.67
C MET A 450 -14.53 26.98 15.65
N LEU A 451 -14.91 27.17 16.93
CA LEU A 451 -14.86 26.11 17.94
C LEU A 451 -15.89 25.02 17.64
N VAL A 452 -17.15 25.39 17.39
CA VAL A 452 -18.20 24.44 17.01
C VAL A 452 -17.83 23.66 15.75
N HIS A 453 -17.24 24.33 14.76
CA HIS A 453 -16.76 23.69 13.54
C HIS A 453 -15.65 22.67 13.81
N ARG A 454 -14.71 23.00 14.70
CA ARG A 454 -13.63 22.09 15.12
C ARG A 454 -14.22 20.85 15.81
N GLU A 455 -15.20 21.01 16.68
CA GLU A 455 -15.86 19.90 17.36
C GLU A 455 -16.66 19.01 16.40
N PHE A 456 -17.40 19.62 15.48
CA PHE A 456 -18.10 18.88 14.43
C PHE A 456 -17.13 18.06 13.57
N LYS A 457 -15.99 18.63 13.18
CA LYS A 457 -14.93 17.91 12.46
C LYS A 457 -14.33 16.77 13.29
N ALA A 458 -14.15 16.95 14.60
CA ALA A 458 -13.65 15.91 15.48
C ALA A 458 -14.62 14.72 15.58
N ILE A 459 -15.92 15.01 15.75
CA ILE A 459 -17.00 14.02 15.74
C ILE A 459 -17.05 13.29 14.40
N ALA A 460 -17.04 14.03 13.29
CA ALA A 460 -17.05 13.44 11.95
C ALA A 460 -15.83 12.54 11.70
N GLY A 461 -14.65 12.94 12.17
CA GLY A 461 -13.44 12.12 12.10
C GLY A 461 -13.56 10.83 12.94
N ALA A 462 -14.14 10.91 14.14
CA ALA A 462 -14.36 9.74 14.99
C ALA A 462 -15.34 8.74 14.37
N VAL A 463 -16.44 9.23 13.78
CA VAL A 463 -17.38 8.40 12.99
C VAL A 463 -16.64 7.75 11.82
N THR A 464 -15.82 8.53 11.11
CA THR A 464 -15.05 8.05 9.96
C THR A 464 -14.09 6.92 10.32
N ILE A 465 -13.31 7.10 11.39
CA ILE A 465 -12.39 6.05 11.89
C ILE A 465 -13.18 4.81 12.30
N SER A 466 -14.33 4.99 12.97
CA SER A 466 -15.20 3.87 13.37
C SER A 466 -15.70 3.09 12.16
N CYS A 467 -16.22 3.77 11.15
CA CYS A 467 -16.68 3.16 9.90
C CYS A 467 -15.54 2.42 9.18
N LEU A 468 -14.36 3.01 9.09
CA LEU A 468 -13.19 2.38 8.47
C LEU A 468 -12.74 1.13 9.26
N MET A 469 -12.77 1.18 10.59
CA MET A 469 -12.46 0.03 11.44
C MET A 469 -13.47 -1.10 11.19
N VAL A 470 -14.76 -0.78 11.13
CA VAL A 470 -15.82 -1.76 10.82
C VAL A 470 -15.62 -2.35 9.42
N ALA A 471 -15.38 -1.52 8.40
CA ALA A 471 -15.16 -2.01 7.03
C ALA A 471 -14.00 -3.01 6.97
N ASN A 472 -12.85 -2.66 7.56
CA ASN A 472 -11.69 -3.54 7.56
C ASN A 472 -11.88 -4.79 8.42
N LEU A 473 -12.63 -4.69 9.53
CA LEU A 473 -12.98 -5.84 10.35
C LEU A 473 -13.83 -6.84 9.57
N VAL A 474 -14.83 -6.36 8.83
CA VAL A 474 -15.66 -7.20 7.95
C VAL A 474 -14.82 -7.83 6.84
N GLY A 475 -13.92 -7.07 6.21
CA GLY A 475 -13.10 -7.55 5.10
C GLY A 475 -12.03 -8.58 5.49
N TYR A 476 -11.38 -8.39 6.65
CA TYR A 476 -10.14 -9.12 6.99
C TYR A 476 -10.21 -9.99 8.24
N VAL A 477 -11.22 -9.84 9.10
CA VAL A 477 -11.30 -10.56 10.39
C VAL A 477 -12.54 -11.43 10.47
N VAL A 478 -13.70 -10.85 10.16
CA VAL A 478 -15.00 -11.47 10.43
C VAL A 478 -15.57 -12.16 9.19
N GLY A 479 -15.32 -11.61 8.01
CA GLY A 479 -15.93 -12.04 6.75
C GLY A 479 -17.44 -11.71 6.67
N PRO A 480 -18.07 -11.91 5.50
CA PRO A 480 -19.49 -11.59 5.30
C PRO A 480 -20.43 -12.36 6.24
N SER A 481 -20.11 -13.62 6.54
CA SER A 481 -20.94 -14.49 7.39
C SER A 481 -20.90 -14.11 8.88
N GLY A 482 -19.79 -13.56 9.35
CA GLY A 482 -19.66 -13.15 10.75
C GLY A 482 -20.27 -11.77 11.06
N ILE A 483 -20.72 -11.01 10.06
CA ILE A 483 -21.36 -9.69 10.24
C ILE A 483 -22.54 -9.79 11.20
N LYS A 484 -23.39 -10.81 11.05
CA LYS A 484 -24.56 -11.02 11.93
C LYS A 484 -24.15 -11.22 13.39
N VAL A 485 -23.06 -11.96 13.62
CA VAL A 485 -22.52 -12.20 14.97
C VAL A 485 -21.94 -10.93 15.57
N LEU A 486 -21.24 -10.12 14.76
CA LEU A 486 -20.71 -8.84 15.22
C LEU A 486 -21.84 -7.85 15.54
N ILE A 487 -22.84 -7.72 14.66
CA ILE A 487 -23.98 -6.82 14.87
C ILE A 487 -24.75 -7.22 16.13
N SER A 488 -25.08 -8.50 16.30
CA SER A 488 -25.81 -8.97 17.50
C SER A 488 -25.05 -8.69 18.79
N LYS A 489 -23.72 -8.88 18.80
CA LYS A 489 -22.86 -8.50 19.94
C LYS A 489 -22.85 -7.00 20.22
N MET A 490 -22.81 -6.18 19.17
CA MET A 490 -22.74 -4.72 19.30
C MET A 490 -24.10 -4.07 19.55
N ALA A 491 -25.21 -4.77 19.29
CA ALA A 491 -26.57 -4.33 19.55
C ALA A 491 -27.04 -4.60 21.00
N GLY A 492 -26.31 -5.42 21.76
CA GLY A 492 -26.63 -5.70 23.16
C GLY A 492 -26.41 -4.48 24.07
N LYS A 493 -27.23 -4.34 25.13
CA LYS A 493 -27.09 -3.25 26.12
C LYS A 493 -25.68 -3.20 26.76
N GLU A 494 -25.04 -4.35 26.91
CA GLU A 494 -23.67 -4.48 27.43
C GLU A 494 -22.60 -3.88 26.52
N ALA A 495 -22.90 -3.68 25.23
CA ALA A 495 -21.96 -3.07 24.29
C ALA A 495 -21.95 -1.55 24.37
N LEU A 496 -23.00 -0.91 24.91
CA LEU A 496 -23.13 0.54 24.93
C LEU A 496 -21.96 1.25 25.62
N PRO A 497 -21.48 0.82 26.81
CA PRO A 497 -20.30 1.43 27.44
C PRO A 497 -19.03 1.26 26.60
N ALA A 498 -18.86 0.10 25.95
CA ALA A 498 -17.72 -0.16 25.09
C ALA A 498 -17.76 0.72 23.83
N LEU A 499 -18.92 0.85 23.19
CA LEU A 499 -19.10 1.70 22.02
C LEU A 499 -18.87 3.18 22.35
N ALA A 500 -19.39 3.65 23.48
CA ALA A 500 -19.14 5.00 23.97
C ALA A 500 -17.63 5.23 24.20
N PHE A 501 -16.96 4.29 24.87
CA PHE A 501 -15.50 4.36 25.08
C PHE A 501 -14.71 4.41 23.76
N ILE A 502 -15.07 3.57 22.79
CA ILE A 502 -14.43 3.51 21.46
C ILE A 502 -14.60 4.85 20.74
N PHE A 503 -15.83 5.37 20.72
CA PHE A 503 -16.12 6.63 20.06
C PHE A 503 -15.37 7.79 20.71
N THR A 504 -15.39 7.89 22.05
CA THR A 504 -14.63 8.89 22.80
C THR A 504 -13.13 8.78 22.52
N THR A 505 -12.59 7.57 22.46
CA THR A 505 -11.18 7.33 22.14
C THR A 505 -10.82 7.89 20.76
N PHE A 506 -11.62 7.58 19.73
CA PHE A 506 -11.37 8.09 18.39
C PHE A 506 -11.53 9.61 18.31
N TYR A 507 -12.54 10.17 18.99
CA TYR A 507 -12.72 11.61 19.08
C TYR A 507 -11.51 12.31 19.72
N VAL A 508 -10.98 11.78 20.83
CA VAL A 508 -9.75 12.27 21.47
C VAL A 508 -8.57 12.17 20.49
N GLY A 509 -8.42 11.03 19.81
CA GLY A 509 -7.39 10.81 18.80
C GLY A 509 -7.45 11.85 17.68
N VAL A 510 -8.62 12.15 17.14
CA VAL A 510 -8.81 13.17 16.10
C VAL A 510 -8.42 14.56 16.61
N LYS A 511 -8.80 14.92 17.84
CA LYS A 511 -8.42 16.22 18.43
C LYS A 511 -6.91 16.35 18.63
N LEU A 512 -6.22 15.27 19.02
CA LEU A 512 -4.75 15.24 19.06
C LEU A 512 -4.16 15.49 17.67
N MET A 513 -4.72 14.88 16.61
CA MET A 513 -4.26 15.12 15.24
C MET A 513 -4.45 16.58 14.80
N PHE A 514 -5.51 17.25 15.23
CA PHE A 514 -5.68 18.68 14.97
C PHE A 514 -4.57 19.52 15.62
N HIS A 515 -4.24 19.25 16.88
CA HIS A 515 -3.12 19.92 17.55
C HIS A 515 -1.77 19.69 16.85
N ILE A 516 -1.52 18.45 16.39
CA ILE A 516 -0.30 18.12 15.62
C ILE A 516 -0.25 18.92 14.30
N SER A 517 -1.38 18.99 13.58
CA SER A 517 -1.49 19.72 12.31
C SER A 517 -1.31 21.22 12.50
N GLU A 518 -1.89 21.80 13.54
CA GLU A 518 -1.72 23.22 13.89
C GLU A 518 -0.26 23.54 14.24
N ALA A 519 0.39 22.69 15.05
CA ALA A 519 1.80 22.87 15.39
C ALA A 519 2.71 22.80 14.14
N SER A 520 2.45 21.84 13.25
CA SER A 520 3.20 21.67 12.00
C SER A 520 3.02 22.85 11.04
N SER A 521 1.85 23.49 11.06
CA SER A 521 1.53 24.65 10.21
C SER A 521 2.12 25.96 10.73
N SER A 522 2.49 26.02 12.02
CA SER A 522 3.16 27.19 12.63
C SER A 522 4.69 27.21 12.45
N GLN A 523 5.27 26.13 11.91
CA GLN A 523 6.71 25.97 11.69
C GLN A 523 7.16 26.15 10.23
N GLY A 524 6.22 26.37 9.31
CA GLY A 524 6.47 26.71 7.91
C GLY A 524 5.88 28.07 7.58
#